data_AF-A0A9P6E8E8-F1
#
_entry.id   AF-A0A9P6E8E8-F1
#
_cell.length_a   1.000
_cell.length_b   1.000
_cell.length_c   1.000
_cell.angle_alpha   90.00
_cell.angle_beta   90.00
_cell.angle_gamma   90.00
#
_symmetry.space_group_name_H-M   'P 1'
#
loop_
_entity.id
_entity.type
_entity.pdbx_description
1 polymer ?
#
loop_
_entity_poly.entity_id
_entity_poly.type
_entity_poly.pdbx_seq_one_letter_code
_entity_poly.pdbx_strand_id
1 'polypeptide(L)'
;MLCHNRYPLPGHPSTCALDTAVVPLPSFLLLVGLAILLALRKFRPNSEDYASPPRKWLLYTYLFVVLAIFAMCIVELARFVAEDLGVGLIPMNLVGMILVFGALLIQRKGRTKTTSMLFLAYFLLLSIFMSVKVARLAKLNQLNPAKGSKYPSSDQLLDNSVILGLELVAVGIEIWTLLSFRRRTLDSSKLDKGPAV
;
A
#
# COMPACT_ATOMS: atom_id res chain seq x y z
N MET A 1 21.85 -6.17 10.75
CA MET A 1 21.21 -6.27 12.08
C MET A 1 19.71 -6.07 11.89
N LEU A 2 18.89 -7.13 12.00
CA LEU A 2 17.46 -7.06 11.67
C LEU A 2 16.65 -6.30 12.74
N CYS A 3 16.98 -6.51 14.02
CA CYS A 3 16.41 -5.79 15.15
C CYS A 3 17.48 -5.61 16.24
N HIS A 4 17.97 -4.39 16.41
CA HIS A 4 18.88 -4.04 17.50
C HIS A 4 18.22 -2.97 18.35
N ASN A 5 18.46 -2.99 19.66
CA ASN A 5 18.03 -1.94 20.61
C ASN A 5 16.51 -1.61 20.64
N ARG A 6 15.64 -2.58 20.31
CA ARG A 6 14.18 -2.38 20.37
C ARG A 6 13.66 -2.53 21.80
N TYR A 7 12.74 -1.64 22.19
CA TYR A 7 12.09 -1.69 23.50
C TYR A 7 11.24 -2.97 23.65
N PRO A 8 11.40 -3.73 24.74
CA PRO A 8 10.54 -4.87 25.02
C PRO A 8 9.12 -4.36 25.34
N LEU A 9 8.14 -4.81 24.58
CA LEU A 9 6.72 -4.59 24.88
C LEU A 9 6.06 -5.89 25.33
N PRO A 10 5.21 -5.86 26.38
CA PRO A 10 4.41 -7.02 26.74
C PRO A 10 3.40 -7.38 25.64
N GLY A 11 3.20 -8.69 25.43
CA GLY A 11 2.31 -9.27 24.44
C GLY A 11 2.87 -9.32 23.01
N HIS A 12 2.16 -10.01 22.12
CA HIS A 12 2.55 -10.23 20.72
C HIS A 12 1.68 -9.41 19.75
N PRO A 13 2.17 -9.12 18.53
CA PRO A 13 3.55 -9.30 18.05
C PRO A 13 4.49 -8.19 18.56
N SER A 14 5.81 -8.47 18.57
CA SER A 14 6.82 -7.44 18.84
C SER A 14 6.90 -6.46 17.67
N THR A 15 7.34 -5.22 17.92
CA THR A 15 7.52 -4.19 16.88
C THR A 15 8.53 -4.65 15.82
N CYS A 16 9.59 -5.33 16.25
CA CYS A 16 10.56 -6.01 15.38
C CYS A 16 9.93 -7.06 14.44
N ALA A 17 9.08 -7.95 14.98
CA ALA A 17 8.43 -8.98 14.18
C ALA A 17 7.47 -8.37 13.15
N LEU A 18 6.80 -7.28 13.51
CA LEU A 18 5.96 -6.51 12.60
C LEU A 18 6.77 -5.94 11.43
N ASP A 19 7.87 -5.23 11.72
CA ASP A 19 8.71 -4.56 10.72
C ASP A 19 9.49 -5.55 9.82
N THR A 20 9.71 -6.78 10.29
CA THR A 20 10.52 -7.78 9.57
C THR A 20 9.68 -8.79 8.77
N ALA A 21 8.54 -9.22 9.30
CA ALA A 21 7.77 -10.32 8.70
C ALA A 21 6.39 -9.89 8.22
N VAL A 22 5.68 -9.08 9.02
CA VAL A 22 4.24 -8.83 8.79
C VAL A 22 4.02 -7.67 7.81
N VAL A 23 4.60 -6.52 8.08
CA VAL A 23 4.47 -5.30 7.27
C VAL A 23 4.98 -5.45 5.83
N PRO A 24 6.08 -6.17 5.53
CA PRO A 24 6.56 -6.34 4.15
C PRO A 24 5.83 -7.44 3.35
N LEU A 25 5.03 -8.29 4.00
CA LEU A 25 4.31 -9.40 3.37
C LEU A 25 3.42 -8.97 2.18
N PRO A 26 2.64 -7.88 2.25
CA PRO A 26 1.87 -7.38 1.11
C PRO A 26 2.74 -7.08 -0.10
N SER A 27 3.95 -6.56 0.09
CA SER A 27 4.88 -6.19 -0.99
C SER A 27 5.42 -7.43 -1.70
N PHE A 28 5.68 -8.53 -0.97
CA PHE A 28 6.01 -9.81 -1.59
C PHE A 28 4.85 -10.38 -2.41
N LEU A 29 3.64 -10.35 -1.85
CA LEU A 29 2.44 -10.81 -2.56
C LEU A 29 2.17 -9.99 -3.83
N LEU A 30 2.39 -8.67 -3.76
CA LEU A 30 2.28 -7.78 -4.92
C LEU A 30 3.29 -8.16 -6.00
N LEU A 31 4.55 -8.40 -5.63
CA LEU A 31 5.61 -8.78 -6.57
C LEU A 31 5.28 -10.10 -7.27
N VAL A 32 4.89 -11.12 -6.50
CA VAL A 32 4.49 -12.42 -7.04
C VAL A 32 3.24 -12.28 -7.91
N GLY A 33 2.24 -11.52 -7.47
CA GLY A 33 1.02 -11.26 -8.23
C GLY A 33 1.30 -10.57 -9.57
N LEU A 34 2.15 -9.54 -9.58
CA LEU A 34 2.56 -8.87 -10.82
C LEU A 34 3.33 -9.80 -11.74
N ALA A 35 4.27 -10.60 -11.22
CA ALA A 35 5.02 -11.57 -12.02
C ALA A 35 4.10 -12.60 -12.68
N ILE A 36 3.13 -13.14 -11.93
CA ILE A 36 2.11 -14.05 -12.46
C ILE A 36 1.27 -13.36 -13.54
N LEU A 37 0.79 -12.13 -13.30
CA LEU A 37 -0.01 -11.40 -14.29
C LEU A 37 0.77 -11.14 -15.58
N LEU A 38 2.05 -10.76 -15.49
CA LEU A 38 2.90 -10.55 -16.67
C LEU A 38 3.15 -11.86 -17.42
N ALA A 39 3.40 -12.96 -16.71
CA ALA A 39 3.55 -14.28 -17.31
C ALA A 39 2.25 -14.71 -18.03
N LEU A 40 1.10 -14.59 -17.37
CA LEU A 40 -0.20 -14.94 -17.96
C LEU A 40 -0.52 -14.11 -19.19
N ARG A 41 -0.20 -12.80 -19.20
CA ARG A 41 -0.37 -11.94 -20.38
C ARG A 41 0.51 -12.35 -21.55
N LYS A 42 1.72 -12.85 -21.28
CA LYS A 42 2.61 -13.38 -22.32
C LYS A 42 2.04 -14.63 -22.98
N PHE A 43 1.39 -15.51 -22.21
CA PHE A 43 0.84 -16.78 -22.72
C PHE A 43 -0.59 -16.66 -23.28
N ARG A 44 -1.37 -15.72 -22.78
CA ARG A 44 -2.70 -15.38 -23.29
C ARG A 44 -2.77 -13.88 -23.47
N PRO A 45 -2.45 -13.34 -24.66
CA PRO A 45 -2.74 -11.96 -25.01
C PRO A 45 -4.24 -11.82 -25.21
N ASN A 46 -5.02 -12.05 -24.15
CA ASN A 46 -6.45 -11.92 -24.20
C ASN A 46 -6.79 -10.44 -24.15
N SER A 47 -7.81 -10.06 -24.90
CA SER A 47 -8.43 -8.74 -24.95
C SER A 47 -9.05 -8.41 -23.59
N GLU A 48 -8.25 -8.16 -22.55
CA GLU A 48 -8.76 -7.54 -21.34
C GLU A 48 -9.37 -6.20 -21.77
N ASP A 49 -10.66 -6.02 -21.49
CA ASP A 49 -11.34 -4.73 -21.70
C ASP A 49 -10.53 -3.65 -20.99
N TYR A 50 -9.75 -2.91 -21.76
CA TYR A 50 -9.07 -1.73 -21.28
C TYR A 50 -10.15 -0.76 -20.84
N ALA A 51 -10.32 -0.63 -19.54
CA ALA A 51 -11.25 0.35 -19.04
C ALA A 51 -10.76 1.74 -19.44
N SER A 52 -11.69 2.57 -19.90
CA SER A 52 -11.42 3.95 -20.29
C SER A 52 -10.60 4.63 -19.21
N PRO A 53 -9.63 5.49 -19.58
CA PRO A 53 -8.66 6.05 -18.66
C PRO A 53 -9.35 6.65 -17.43
N PRO A 54 -8.76 6.51 -16.24
CA PRO A 54 -9.29 7.13 -15.03
C PRO A 54 -9.42 8.64 -15.25
N ARG A 55 -10.36 9.26 -14.53
CA ARG A 55 -10.48 10.73 -14.56
C ARG A 55 -9.13 11.32 -14.17
N LYS A 56 -8.62 12.28 -14.95
CA LYS A 56 -7.27 12.84 -14.79
C LYS A 56 -6.98 13.28 -13.36
N TRP A 57 -7.93 13.96 -12.71
CA TRP A 57 -7.80 14.39 -11.31
C TRP A 57 -7.58 13.22 -10.35
N LEU A 58 -8.36 12.13 -10.48
CA LEU A 58 -8.23 10.93 -9.63
C LEU A 58 -6.85 10.29 -9.80
N LEU A 59 -6.33 10.22 -11.03
CA LEU A 59 -4.99 9.72 -11.31
C LEU A 59 -3.91 10.60 -10.66
N TYR A 60 -4.01 11.93 -10.77
CA TYR A 60 -3.05 12.83 -10.15
C TYR A 60 -3.09 12.76 -8.62
N THR A 61 -4.29 12.71 -8.04
CA THR A 61 -4.47 12.49 -6.59
C THR A 61 -3.85 11.17 -6.17
N TYR A 62 -4.05 10.10 -6.96
CA TYR A 62 -3.48 8.80 -6.63
C TYR A 62 -1.95 8.79 -6.71
N LEU A 63 -1.38 9.35 -7.77
CA LEU A 63 0.08 9.48 -7.90
C LEU A 63 0.68 10.31 -6.76
N PHE A 64 0.00 11.39 -6.36
CA PHE A 64 0.41 12.21 -5.23
C PHE A 64 0.39 11.41 -3.91
N VAL A 65 -0.69 10.67 -3.63
CA VAL A 65 -0.81 9.83 -2.43
C VAL A 65 0.28 8.76 -2.39
N VAL A 66 0.53 8.05 -3.50
CA VAL A 66 1.58 7.03 -3.59
C VAL A 66 2.96 7.65 -3.36
N LEU A 67 3.23 8.83 -3.94
CA LEU A 67 4.50 9.54 -3.74
C LEU A 67 4.66 10.02 -2.29
N ALA A 68 3.58 10.50 -1.66
CA ALA A 68 3.58 10.92 -0.26
C ALA A 68 3.87 9.75 0.68
N ILE A 69 3.25 8.59 0.47
CA ILE A 69 3.55 7.36 1.24
C ILE A 69 5.02 6.97 1.04
N PHE A 70 5.52 6.98 -0.20
CA PHE A 70 6.91 6.67 -0.50
C PHE A 70 7.88 7.60 0.25
N ALA A 71 7.62 8.91 0.25
CA ALA A 71 8.42 9.89 0.99
C ALA A 71 8.37 9.65 2.50
N MET A 72 7.19 9.38 3.07
CA MET A 72 7.05 9.08 4.50
C MET A 72 7.78 7.80 4.91
N CYS A 73 7.75 6.75 4.08
CA CYS A 73 8.53 5.53 4.31
C CYS A 73 10.04 5.80 4.31
N ILE A 74 10.53 6.72 3.48
CA ILE A 74 11.95 7.14 3.50
C ILE A 74 12.27 7.87 4.81
N VAL A 75 11.40 8.77 5.27
CA VAL A 75 11.59 9.49 6.54
C VAL A 75 11.65 8.51 7.71
N GLU A 76 10.70 7.57 7.78
CA GLU A 76 10.69 6.52 8.81
C GLU A 76 11.99 5.70 8.77
N LEU A 77 12.41 5.26 7.58
CA LEU A 77 13.64 4.50 7.40
C LEU A 77 14.88 5.29 7.86
N ALA A 78 15.00 6.56 7.47
CA ALA A 78 16.10 7.41 7.87
C ALA A 78 16.16 7.59 9.39
N ARG A 79 14.99 7.77 10.04
CA ARG A 79 14.89 7.88 11.49
C ARG A 79 15.22 6.57 12.21
N PHE A 80 14.86 5.42 11.64
CA PHE A 80 15.28 4.11 12.20
C PHE A 80 16.77 3.85 12.08
N VAL A 81 17.40 4.27 10.98
CA VAL A 81 18.85 4.19 10.82
C VAL A 81 19.57 5.11 11.80
N ALA A 82 19.06 6.34 12.00
CA ALA A 82 19.69 7.32 12.89
C ALA A 82 19.72 6.90 14.38
N GLU A 83 18.83 5.98 14.78
CA GLU A 83 18.71 5.48 16.15
C GLU A 83 19.09 3.99 16.30
N ASP A 84 19.69 3.39 15.26
CA ASP A 84 20.12 1.99 15.24
C ASP A 84 19.03 0.98 15.67
N LEU A 85 17.76 1.32 15.43
CA LEU A 85 16.60 0.51 15.82
C LEU A 85 16.44 -0.76 14.95
N GLY A 86 17.30 -0.93 13.96
CA GLY A 86 17.19 -1.99 12.96
C GLY A 86 16.15 -1.66 11.90
N VAL A 87 16.56 -1.82 10.65
CA VAL A 87 15.79 -1.47 9.44
C VAL A 87 14.76 -2.56 9.07
N GLY A 88 14.89 -3.77 9.63
CA GLY A 88 14.02 -4.91 9.31
C GLY A 88 13.96 -5.17 7.80
N LEU A 89 12.75 -5.44 7.30
CA LEU A 89 12.44 -5.56 5.87
C LEU A 89 11.61 -4.40 5.34
N ILE A 90 11.57 -3.26 6.05
CA ILE A 90 10.87 -2.04 5.62
C ILE A 90 11.25 -1.59 4.20
N PRO A 91 12.51 -1.73 3.71
CA PRO A 91 12.84 -1.41 2.33
C PRO A 91 12.01 -2.18 1.28
N MET A 92 11.46 -3.35 1.63
CA MET A 92 10.56 -4.07 0.71
C MET A 92 9.25 -3.33 0.46
N ASN A 93 8.77 -2.51 1.41
CA ASN A 93 7.63 -1.64 1.15
C ASN A 93 7.96 -0.54 0.16
N LEU A 94 9.18 0.00 0.18
CA LEU A 94 9.62 0.95 -0.84
C LEU A 94 9.62 0.29 -2.23
N VAL A 95 10.06 -0.96 -2.34
CA VAL A 95 9.99 -1.73 -3.59
C VAL A 95 8.54 -1.89 -4.06
N GLY A 96 7.63 -2.28 -3.16
CA GLY A 96 6.19 -2.38 -3.46
C GLY A 96 5.61 -1.07 -3.99
N MET A 97 5.94 0.06 -3.36
CA MET A 97 5.48 1.39 -3.78
C MET A 97 6.06 1.82 -5.12
N ILE A 98 7.34 1.52 -5.40
CA ILE A 98 7.96 1.76 -6.72
C ILE A 98 7.23 0.96 -7.80
N LEU A 99 6.88 -0.30 -7.53
CA LEU A 99 6.14 -1.14 -8.47
C LEU A 99 4.75 -0.58 -8.75
N VAL A 100 4.00 -0.18 -7.71
CA VAL A 100 2.69 0.48 -7.89
C VAL A 100 2.84 1.75 -8.70
N PHE A 101 3.79 2.62 -8.34
CA PHE A 101 4.02 3.89 -9.03
C PHE A 101 4.35 3.67 -10.52
N GLY A 102 5.31 2.80 -10.82
CA GLY A 102 5.69 2.45 -12.18
C GLY A 102 4.53 1.86 -12.98
N ALA A 103 3.75 0.97 -12.38
CA ALA A 103 2.58 0.40 -13.02
C ALA A 103 1.49 1.45 -13.28
N LEU A 104 1.24 2.39 -12.37
CA LEU A 104 0.33 3.52 -12.60
C LEU A 104 0.80 4.44 -13.74
N LEU A 105 2.11 4.65 -13.88
CA LEU A 105 2.68 5.42 -15.00
C LEU A 105 2.51 4.70 -16.35
N ILE A 106 2.72 3.39 -16.39
CA ILE A 106 2.53 2.58 -17.61
C ILE A 106 1.05 2.54 -17.99
N GLN A 107 0.16 2.40 -17.00
CA GLN A 107 -1.28 2.21 -17.20
C GLN A 107 -2.07 3.53 -17.30
N ARG A 108 -1.41 4.68 -17.51
CA ARG A 108 -2.07 5.99 -17.66
C ARG A 108 -3.17 6.00 -18.73
N LYS A 109 -3.00 5.21 -19.80
CA LYS A 109 -3.93 5.15 -20.93
C LYS A 109 -5.12 4.21 -20.71
N GLY A 110 -5.07 3.38 -19.67
CA GLY A 110 -6.11 2.39 -19.39
C GLY A 110 -5.60 1.35 -18.41
N ARG A 111 -6.43 1.01 -17.43
CA ARG A 111 -6.11 0.05 -16.38
C ARG A 111 -7.10 -1.09 -16.41
N THR A 112 -6.60 -2.31 -16.26
CA THR A 112 -7.46 -3.50 -16.24
C THR A 112 -8.04 -3.73 -14.84
N LYS A 113 -9.22 -4.35 -14.79
CA LYS A 113 -9.90 -4.69 -13.53
C LYS A 113 -9.00 -5.54 -12.63
N THR A 114 -8.27 -6.48 -13.22
CA THR A 114 -7.34 -7.39 -12.54
C THR A 114 -6.21 -6.65 -11.83
N THR A 115 -5.56 -5.68 -12.50
CA THR A 115 -4.52 -4.86 -11.84
C THR A 115 -5.09 -4.01 -10.71
N SER A 116 -6.28 -3.43 -10.89
CA SER A 116 -6.93 -2.65 -9.83
C SER A 116 -7.31 -3.51 -8.62
N MET A 117 -7.76 -4.75 -8.83
CA MET A 117 -7.99 -5.69 -7.72
C MET A 117 -6.70 -6.03 -6.97
N LEU A 118 -5.60 -6.25 -7.71
CA LEU A 118 -4.30 -6.54 -7.09
C LEU A 118 -3.81 -5.37 -6.22
N PHE A 119 -3.94 -4.13 -6.71
CA PHE A 119 -3.58 -2.94 -5.93
C PHE A 119 -4.51 -2.73 -4.74
N LEU A 120 -5.82 -2.97 -4.90
CA LEU A 120 -6.73 -2.93 -3.75
C LEU A 120 -6.30 -3.92 -2.67
N ALA A 121 -6.04 -5.18 -3.04
CA ALA A 121 -5.62 -6.20 -2.10
C ALA A 121 -4.29 -5.83 -1.42
N TYR A 122 -3.34 -5.28 -2.18
CA TYR A 122 -2.07 -4.77 -1.65
C TYR A 122 -2.28 -3.67 -0.61
N PHE A 123 -2.96 -2.57 -0.96
CA PHE A 123 -3.17 -1.45 -0.04
C PHE A 123 -4.04 -1.81 1.15
N LEU A 124 -5.03 -2.68 0.98
CA LEU A 124 -5.88 -3.16 2.06
C LEU A 124 -5.05 -3.95 3.08
N LEU A 125 -4.27 -4.93 2.61
CA LEU A 125 -3.46 -5.76 3.50
C LEU A 125 -2.35 -4.94 4.18
N LEU A 126 -1.74 -4.00 3.44
CA LEU A 126 -0.79 -3.04 3.99
C LEU A 126 -1.42 -2.20 5.11
N SER A 127 -2.59 -1.63 4.88
CA SER A 127 -3.34 -0.84 5.88
C SER A 127 -3.68 -1.68 7.13
N ILE A 128 -4.07 -2.94 6.95
CA ILE A 128 -4.37 -3.85 8.08
C ILE A 128 -3.12 -4.04 8.94
N PHE A 129 -1.99 -4.40 8.35
CA PHE A 129 -0.76 -4.64 9.11
C PHE A 129 -0.17 -3.35 9.70
N MET A 130 -0.27 -2.25 8.97
CA MET A 130 0.14 -0.94 9.46
C MET A 130 -0.73 -0.50 10.64
N SER A 131 -2.04 -0.80 10.65
CA SER A 131 -2.92 -0.51 11.79
C SER A 131 -2.50 -1.27 13.05
N VAL A 132 -2.08 -2.54 12.92
CA VAL A 132 -1.55 -3.32 14.04
C VAL A 132 -0.25 -2.69 14.55
N LYS A 133 0.64 -2.26 13.65
CA LYS A 133 1.87 -1.56 14.02
C LYS A 133 1.58 -0.26 14.77
N VAL A 134 0.68 0.58 14.26
CA VAL A 134 0.24 1.81 14.93
C VAL A 134 -0.34 1.53 16.31
N ALA A 135 -1.18 0.50 16.46
CA ALA A 135 -1.74 0.12 17.76
C ALA A 135 -0.64 -0.32 18.75
N ARG A 136 0.39 -1.03 18.29
CA ARG A 136 1.54 -1.41 19.13
C ARG A 136 2.43 -0.21 19.47
N LEU A 137 2.63 0.73 18.54
CA LEU A 137 3.35 1.98 18.78
C LEU A 137 2.60 2.88 19.78
N ALA A 138 1.27 2.89 19.75
CA ALA A 138 0.47 3.60 20.74
C ALA A 138 0.69 3.05 22.15
N LYS A 139 0.75 1.71 22.30
CA LYS A 139 1.14 1.08 23.58
C LYS A 139 2.58 1.40 23.97
N LEU A 140 3.52 1.41 23.01
CA LEU A 140 4.92 1.77 23.27
C LEU A 140 5.00 3.20 23.82
N ASN A 141 4.30 4.15 23.20
CA ASN A 141 4.30 5.54 23.63
C ASN A 141 3.71 5.73 25.03
N GLN A 142 2.74 4.91 25.43
CA GLN A 142 2.19 4.92 26.79
C GLN A 142 3.15 4.32 27.82
N LEU A 143 3.77 3.18 27.52
CA LEU A 143 4.56 2.42 28.48
C LEU A 143 6.01 2.89 28.58
N ASN A 144 6.60 3.26 27.46
CA ASN A 144 8.01 3.65 27.31
C ASN A 144 8.12 4.77 26.28
N PRO A 145 7.81 6.03 26.66
CA PRO A 145 7.74 7.13 25.70
C PRO A 145 9.09 7.44 25.02
N ALA A 146 10.21 6.90 25.53
CA ALA A 146 11.55 7.05 24.97
C ALA A 146 11.94 8.52 24.71
N LYS A 147 11.55 9.43 25.62
CA LYS A 147 11.67 10.89 25.44
C LYS A 147 13.11 11.41 25.27
N GLY A 148 14.13 10.59 25.52
CA GLY A 148 15.55 10.92 25.33
C GLY A 148 16.21 10.37 24.06
N SER A 149 15.46 9.64 23.23
CA SER A 149 15.90 9.15 21.91
C SER A 149 15.78 10.26 20.85
N LYS A 150 16.59 10.24 19.78
CA LYS A 150 16.38 11.15 18.63
C LYS A 150 15.16 10.75 17.78
N TYR A 151 14.55 9.60 18.05
CA TYR A 151 13.29 9.18 17.45
C TYR A 151 12.31 8.69 18.53
N PRO A 152 11.74 9.62 19.32
CA PRO A 152 10.87 9.26 20.43
C PRO A 152 9.62 8.53 19.91
N SER A 153 9.04 7.71 20.78
CA SER A 153 7.90 6.86 20.40
C SER A 153 6.65 7.65 19.97
N SER A 154 6.50 8.92 20.39
CA SER A 154 5.48 9.84 19.89
C SER A 154 5.62 10.09 18.39
N ASP A 155 6.85 10.27 17.94
CA ASP A 155 7.16 10.58 16.54
C ASP A 155 7.05 9.31 15.70
N GLN A 156 7.49 8.17 16.25
CA GLN A 156 7.27 6.85 15.63
C GLN A 156 5.78 6.60 15.40
N LEU A 157 4.95 6.88 16.40
CA LEU A 157 3.50 6.74 16.31
C LEU A 157 2.91 7.70 15.27
N LEU A 158 3.32 8.97 15.28
CA LEU A 158 2.82 9.98 14.36
C LEU A 158 3.14 9.63 12.91
N ASP A 159 4.41 9.34 12.60
CA ASP A 159 4.85 9.01 11.25
C ASP A 159 4.09 7.80 10.69
N ASN A 160 4.00 6.73 11.47
CA ASN A 160 3.28 5.51 11.07
C ASN A 160 1.78 5.73 10.94
N SER A 161 1.18 6.60 11.76
CA SER A 161 -0.24 6.95 11.65
C SER A 161 -0.54 7.75 10.38
N VAL A 162 0.38 8.65 9.97
CA VAL A 162 0.29 9.38 8.71
C VAL A 162 0.39 8.44 7.52
N ILE A 163 1.35 7.49 7.55
CA ILE A 163 1.48 6.44 6.53
C ILE A 163 0.17 5.65 6.40
N LEU A 164 -0.37 5.15 7.52
CA LEU A 164 -1.65 4.43 7.55
C LEU A 164 -2.80 5.27 6.95
N GLY A 165 -2.89 6.54 7.32
CA GLY A 165 -3.93 7.43 6.81
C GLY A 165 -3.87 7.58 5.29
N LEU A 166 -2.67 7.74 4.73
CA LEU A 166 -2.47 7.81 3.28
C LEU A 166 -2.77 6.48 2.58
N GLU A 167 -2.40 5.34 3.18
CA GLU A 167 -2.74 4.01 2.67
C GLU A 167 -4.26 3.80 2.59
N LEU A 168 -5.01 4.24 3.59
CA LEU A 168 -6.48 4.18 3.58
C LEU A 168 -7.09 5.05 2.49
N VAL A 169 -6.50 6.21 2.19
CA VAL A 169 -6.90 7.02 1.03
C VAL A 169 -6.67 6.26 -0.27
N ALA A 170 -5.53 5.57 -0.42
CA ALA A 170 -5.25 4.73 -1.58
C ALA A 170 -6.26 3.57 -1.72
N VAL A 171 -6.64 2.92 -0.62
CA VAL A 171 -7.74 1.93 -0.59
C VAL A 171 -9.04 2.54 -1.12
N GLY A 172 -9.42 3.73 -0.64
CA GLY A 172 -10.61 4.43 -1.09
C GLY A 172 -10.61 4.72 -2.60
N ILE A 173 -9.47 5.17 -3.14
CA ILE A 173 -9.29 5.41 -4.58
C ILE A 173 -9.44 4.11 -5.39
N GLU A 174 -8.88 3.00 -4.92
CA GLU A 174 -9.01 1.70 -5.60
C GLU A 174 -10.44 1.17 -5.57
N ILE A 175 -11.12 1.24 -4.42
CA ILE A 175 -12.53 0.88 -4.29
C ILE A 175 -13.37 1.70 -5.27
N TRP A 176 -13.17 3.02 -5.29
CA TRP A 176 -13.87 3.90 -6.21
C TRP A 176 -13.63 3.50 -7.67
N THR A 177 -12.39 3.15 -8.02
CA THR A 177 -12.05 2.76 -9.38
C THR A 177 -12.73 1.45 -9.77
N LEU A 178 -12.74 0.43 -8.91
CA LEU A 178 -13.45 -0.83 -9.15
C LEU A 178 -14.97 -0.64 -9.26
N LEU A 179 -15.55 0.21 -8.41
CA LEU A 179 -16.97 0.57 -8.50
C LEU A 179 -17.29 1.29 -9.81
N SER A 180 -16.39 2.14 -10.29
CA SER A 180 -16.54 2.82 -11.57
C SER A 180 -16.54 1.85 -12.75
N PHE A 181 -15.75 0.76 -12.68
CA PHE A 181 -15.80 -0.31 -13.68
C PHE A 181 -17.14 -1.03 -13.67
N ARG A 182 -17.66 -1.37 -12.47
CA ARG A 182 -18.96 -2.05 -12.33
C ARG A 182 -20.11 -1.21 -12.89
N ARG A 183 -20.10 0.11 -12.69
CA ARG A 183 -21.13 1.00 -13.25
C ARG A 183 -21.10 1.00 -14.78
N ARG A 184 -19.92 1.13 -15.39
CA ARG A 184 -19.78 1.13 -16.86
C ARG A 184 -20.26 -0.17 -17.49
N THR A 185 -19.94 -1.32 -16.91
CA THR A 185 -20.42 -2.62 -17.43
C THR A 185 -21.96 -2.73 -17.39
N LEU A 186 -22.61 -2.16 -16.38
CA LEU A 186 -24.07 -2.14 -16.30
C LEU A 186 -24.67 -1.23 -17.37
N ASP A 187 -24.10 -0.05 -17.60
CA ASP A 187 -24.59 0.88 -18.61
C ASP A 187 -24.46 0.30 -20.03
N SER A 188 -23.36 -0.37 -20.36
CA SER A 188 -23.19 -1.07 -21.65
C SER A 188 -24.25 -2.16 -21.85
N SER A 189 -24.56 -2.94 -20.82
CA SER A 189 -25.58 -4.01 -20.91
C SER A 189 -27.01 -3.49 -21.09
N LYS A 190 -27.30 -2.26 -20.64
CA LYS A 190 -28.60 -1.62 -20.87
C LYS A 190 -28.77 -1.12 -22.31
N LEU A 191 -27.69 -0.62 -22.91
CA LEU A 191 -27.68 -0.16 -24.29
C LEU A 191 -27.90 -1.31 -25.29
N ASP A 192 -27.34 -2.49 -25.00
CA ASP A 192 -27.47 -3.68 -25.87
C ASP A 192 -28.88 -4.30 -25.82
N LYS A 193 -29.64 -4.05 -24.74
CA LYS A 193 -31.04 -4.48 -24.58
C LYS A 193 -32.05 -3.42 -25.04
N GLY A 194 -31.70 -2.64 -26.06
CA GLY A 194 -32.60 -1.63 -26.66
C GLY A 194 -34.01 -2.20 -26.93
N PRO A 195 -35.07 -1.36 -26.90
CA PRO A 195 -36.45 -1.82 -26.85
C PRO A 195 -36.74 -2.77 -28.01
N ALA A 196 -37.21 -3.97 -27.68
CA ALA A 196 -37.80 -4.87 -28.66
C ALA A 196 -39.03 -4.15 -29.24
N VAL A 197 -38.87 -3.61 -30.45
CA VAL A 197 -39.97 -3.10 -31.28
C VAL A 197 -40.63 -4.28 -31.98
#